data_AF-A0A960SG86-F1
#
_entry.id   AF-A0A960SG86-F1
#
_cell.length_a   1.000
_cell.length_b   1.000
_cell.length_c   1.000
_cell.angle_alpha   90.00
_cell.angle_beta   90.00
_cell.angle_gamma   90.00
#
_symmetry.space_group_name_H-M   'P 1'
#
loop_
_entity.id
_entity.type
_entity.pdbx_description
1 polymer ?
#
loop_
_entity_poly.entity_id
_entity_poly.type
_entity_poly.pdbx_seq_one_letter_code
_entity_poly.pdbx_strand_id
1 'polypeptide(L)'
;MASKKTATTGAKGRKRARKSAAKKATSGGNASYPRHNLTKSLRIPEAILVQNAGRDCTEQEAAGFVGVGYGGPFRLEISSCLKYGLMDRPSAGKVSITDLGRRALRPQNPGDDVRALQQAVLNAPQISDVYEHYRGENLPDRKFFENALEDKFKVPADKISDFIGIFEQSLEAAKLIQKVDNRIRVIDVTEAVPGQPEEQRLKKISKDVKVASGDSCFVMMPFADPIGSYYEKIYEPAIKKAGLEPVRADNDIFGTGKIMDQIWSGINAARVLVAELTSRNPNVFYELGLAHALQKPVVLVAGAEEDVPFDLKHIRVIYYNMTDPFWGQKLVDKVSENILSA
;
A
#
# COMPACT_ATOMS: atom_id res chain seq x y z
N MET A 1 67.45 66.58 -28.71
CA MET A 1 66.36 66.36 -29.69
C MET A 1 65.11 65.95 -28.95
N ALA A 2 63.99 66.65 -29.21
CA ALA A 2 62.57 66.31 -29.01
C ALA A 2 62.13 65.66 -27.67
N SER A 3 61.48 66.40 -26.76
CA SER A 3 60.01 66.70 -26.71
C SER A 3 59.17 65.57 -26.08
N LYS A 4 58.67 65.75 -24.83
CA LYS A 4 57.32 66.27 -24.45
C LYS A 4 56.23 65.17 -24.61
N LYS A 5 55.43 64.74 -23.63
CA LYS A 5 54.54 65.41 -22.64
C LYS A 5 54.07 64.32 -21.62
N THR A 6 54.01 64.53 -20.30
CA THR A 6 52.85 65.05 -19.49
C THR A 6 51.47 64.53 -19.92
N ALA A 7 50.51 64.13 -19.09
CA ALA A 7 50.21 64.03 -17.66
C ALA A 7 49.18 62.88 -17.52
N THR A 8 48.64 62.40 -16.39
CA THR A 8 47.69 63.07 -15.49
C THR A 8 47.28 62.11 -14.36
N THR A 9 47.35 62.61 -13.13
CA THR A 9 46.35 62.58 -12.04
C THR A 9 45.31 61.43 -11.92
N GLY A 10 45.32 60.81 -10.73
CA GLY A 10 44.19 60.87 -9.78
C GLY A 10 43.14 59.75 -9.82
N ALA A 11 43.03 58.98 -8.74
CA ALA A 11 41.89 59.03 -7.80
C ALA A 11 41.82 57.78 -6.90
N LYS A 12 41.58 58.04 -5.61
CA LYS A 12 41.23 57.05 -4.56
C LYS A 12 40.04 56.18 -4.99
N GLY A 13 40.25 54.87 -5.09
CA GLY A 13 39.19 53.86 -5.23
C GLY A 13 39.06 53.04 -3.94
N ARG A 14 37.95 53.26 -3.22
CA ARG A 14 37.51 52.53 -2.01
C ARG A 14 37.62 51.01 -2.18
N LYS A 15 38.17 50.34 -1.15
CA LYS A 15 38.03 48.89 -0.92
C LYS A 15 36.55 48.50 -0.96
N ARG A 16 36.12 47.84 -2.03
CA ARG A 16 34.88 47.05 -2.07
C ARG A 16 35.28 45.60 -1.83
N ALA A 17 35.03 45.10 -0.62
CA ALA A 17 35.03 43.68 -0.33
C ALA A 17 33.94 43.02 -1.20
N ARG A 18 34.35 42.33 -2.26
CA ARG A 18 33.47 41.37 -2.95
C ARG A 18 33.33 40.18 -2.02
N LYS A 19 32.21 40.11 -1.28
CA LYS A 19 31.70 38.85 -0.74
C LYS A 19 31.42 37.95 -1.93
N SER A 20 32.34 37.03 -2.24
CA SER A 20 32.00 35.86 -3.03
C SER A 20 31.03 35.04 -2.18
N ALA A 21 29.73 35.17 -2.49
CA ALA A 21 28.76 34.19 -2.05
C ALA A 21 29.11 32.89 -2.76
N ALA A 22 29.96 32.08 -2.13
CA ALA A 22 30.10 30.68 -2.46
C ALA A 22 28.69 30.08 -2.30
N LYS A 23 28.03 29.81 -3.43
CA LYS A 23 26.89 28.89 -3.45
C LYS A 23 27.43 27.60 -2.86
N LYS A 24 27.09 27.35 -1.58
CA LYS A 24 27.25 26.05 -0.95
C LYS A 24 26.54 25.09 -1.89
N ALA A 25 27.33 24.33 -2.66
CA ALA A 25 26.83 23.13 -3.29
C ALA A 25 26.35 22.28 -2.12
N THR A 26 25.03 22.28 -1.91
CA THR A 26 24.37 21.28 -1.10
C THR A 26 24.74 19.96 -1.73
N SER A 27 25.72 19.28 -1.13
CA SER A 27 26.04 17.89 -1.41
C SER A 27 24.77 17.11 -1.11
N GLY A 28 23.92 16.98 -2.11
CA GLY A 28 22.72 16.16 -2.04
C GLY A 28 23.20 14.75 -1.81
N GLY A 29 23.07 14.27 -0.57
CA GLY A 29 23.17 12.86 -0.28
C GLY A 29 22.27 12.13 -1.27
N ASN A 30 22.75 11.01 -1.83
CA ASN A 30 21.98 10.20 -2.76
C ASN A 30 20.59 9.98 -2.15
N ALA A 31 19.56 10.56 -2.77
CA ALA A 31 18.19 10.36 -2.31
C ALA A 31 17.93 8.85 -2.25
N SER A 32 17.40 8.38 -1.11
CA SER A 32 17.15 6.94 -0.87
C SER A 32 16.14 6.38 -1.88
N TYR A 33 15.18 7.20 -2.30
CA TYR A 33 14.11 6.85 -3.23
C TYR A 33 14.47 7.00 -4.73
N PRO A 34 13.70 6.39 -5.66
CA PRO A 34 13.82 6.61 -7.10
C PRO A 34 13.61 8.09 -7.47
N ARG A 35 14.36 8.61 -8.46
CA ARG A 35 14.19 10.01 -8.92
C ARG A 35 13.25 10.16 -10.11
N HIS A 36 12.65 9.05 -10.51
CA HIS A 36 11.67 8.96 -11.58
C HIS A 36 10.52 8.07 -11.11
N ASN A 37 9.31 8.33 -11.62
CA ASN A 37 8.18 7.44 -11.39
C ASN A 37 8.40 6.08 -12.08
N LEU A 38 7.57 5.11 -11.71
CA LEU A 38 7.66 3.73 -12.18
C LEU A 38 7.52 3.64 -13.71
N THR A 39 6.51 4.31 -14.29
CA THR A 39 6.27 4.32 -15.74
C THR A 39 7.48 4.78 -16.53
N LYS A 40 8.11 5.90 -16.12
CA LYS A 40 9.32 6.40 -16.77
C LYS A 40 10.49 5.43 -16.62
N SER A 41 10.59 4.75 -15.49
CA SER A 41 11.67 3.80 -15.21
C SER A 41 11.57 2.49 -16.03
N LEU A 42 10.46 2.24 -16.73
CA LEU A 42 10.31 1.09 -17.62
C LEU A 42 10.97 1.29 -18.99
N ARG A 43 11.23 2.54 -19.42
CA ARG A 43 11.70 2.83 -20.79
C ARG A 43 13.07 2.24 -21.11
N ILE A 44 13.98 2.19 -20.13
CA ILE A 44 15.33 1.63 -20.33
C ILE A 44 15.25 0.10 -20.48
N PRO A 45 14.65 -0.65 -19.54
CA PRO A 45 14.46 -2.09 -19.74
C PRO A 45 13.68 -2.42 -21.02
N GLU A 46 12.65 -1.64 -21.38
CA GLU A 46 11.91 -1.81 -22.63
C GLU A 46 12.80 -1.67 -23.86
N ALA A 47 13.62 -0.62 -23.93
CA ALA A 47 14.55 -0.43 -25.03
C ALA A 47 15.58 -1.58 -25.15
N ILE A 48 16.08 -2.09 -24.01
CA ILE A 48 17.00 -3.24 -23.99
C ILE A 48 16.28 -4.52 -24.47
N LEU A 49 15.00 -4.73 -24.12
CA LEU A 49 14.20 -5.85 -24.64
C LEU A 49 14.03 -5.77 -26.16
N VAL A 50 13.65 -4.60 -26.67
CA VAL A 50 13.34 -4.40 -28.08
C VAL A 50 14.59 -4.45 -28.94
N GLN A 51 15.68 -3.80 -28.52
CA GLN A 51 16.86 -3.62 -29.36
C GLN A 51 17.95 -4.69 -29.17
N ASN A 52 18.01 -5.35 -28.01
CA ASN A 52 19.02 -6.37 -27.71
C ASN A 52 18.42 -7.67 -27.15
N ALA A 53 17.13 -7.94 -27.40
CA ALA A 53 16.42 -9.13 -26.92
C ALA A 53 16.52 -9.33 -25.39
N GLY A 54 16.78 -8.26 -24.63
CA GLY A 54 16.92 -8.32 -23.17
C GLY A 54 18.26 -8.89 -22.68
N ARG A 55 19.28 -9.01 -23.54
CA ARG A 55 20.62 -9.44 -23.11
C ARG A 55 21.34 -8.32 -22.35
N ASP A 56 22.23 -8.71 -21.46
CA ASP A 56 23.11 -7.80 -20.73
C ASP A 56 23.85 -6.87 -21.68
N CYS A 57 23.93 -5.60 -21.30
CA CYS A 57 24.62 -4.57 -22.08
C CYS A 57 25.31 -3.56 -21.15
N THR A 58 26.17 -2.74 -21.72
CA THR A 58 26.78 -1.61 -21.02
C THR A 58 25.76 -0.48 -20.84
N GLU A 59 25.97 0.39 -19.84
CA GLU A 59 25.11 1.57 -19.69
C GLU A 59 25.16 2.51 -20.90
N GLN A 60 26.27 2.51 -21.66
CA GLN A 60 26.43 3.30 -22.87
C GLN A 60 25.58 2.76 -24.02
N GLU A 61 25.58 1.44 -24.22
CA GLU A 61 24.69 0.78 -25.18
C GLU A 61 23.22 1.00 -24.81
N ALA A 62 22.87 0.84 -23.52
CA ALA A 62 21.53 1.12 -23.03
C ALA A 62 21.08 2.55 -23.33
N ALA A 63 21.97 3.55 -23.16
CA ALA A 63 21.68 4.94 -23.52
C ALA A 63 21.43 5.10 -25.03
N GLY A 64 22.23 4.42 -25.85
CA GLY A 64 22.05 4.32 -27.30
C GLY A 64 20.68 3.73 -27.68
N PHE A 65 20.26 2.65 -27.00
CA PHE A 65 18.95 2.05 -27.26
C PHE A 65 17.79 3.01 -26.99
N VAL A 66 17.86 3.82 -25.91
CA VAL A 66 16.80 4.83 -25.69
C VAL A 66 16.99 6.11 -26.50
N GLY A 67 18.04 6.21 -27.32
CA GLY A 67 18.31 7.38 -28.16
C GLY A 67 18.73 8.62 -27.38
N VAL A 68 19.40 8.45 -26.23
CA VAL A 68 19.85 9.57 -25.38
C VAL A 68 21.36 9.50 -25.12
N GLY A 69 21.97 10.64 -24.82
CA GLY A 69 23.39 10.69 -24.46
C GLY A 69 23.66 10.03 -23.09
N TYR A 70 24.78 9.30 -22.99
CA TYR A 70 25.25 8.75 -21.72
C TYR A 70 25.80 9.87 -20.82
N GLY A 71 25.12 10.13 -19.70
CA GLY A 71 25.49 11.20 -18.77
C GLY A 71 24.74 11.15 -17.44
N GLY A 72 24.91 12.19 -16.63
CA GLY A 72 24.31 12.29 -15.28
C GLY A 72 22.79 12.01 -15.24
N PRO A 73 21.97 12.65 -16.10
CA PRO A 73 20.53 12.38 -16.15
C PRO A 73 20.18 10.91 -16.45
N PHE A 74 20.90 10.30 -17.40
CA PHE A 74 20.68 8.90 -17.76
C PHE A 74 21.07 7.95 -16.62
N ARG A 75 22.24 8.18 -15.98
CA ARG A 75 22.67 7.40 -14.81
C ARG A 75 21.69 7.50 -13.64
N LEU A 76 21.06 8.66 -13.46
CA LEU A 76 20.03 8.84 -12.43
C LEU A 76 18.77 8.02 -12.72
N GLU A 77 18.46 7.82 -13.99
CA GLU A 77 17.36 6.96 -14.40
C GLU A 77 17.69 5.48 -14.24
N ILE A 78 18.91 5.06 -14.60
CA ILE A 78 19.41 3.72 -14.25
C ILE A 78 19.27 3.49 -12.74
N SER A 79 19.70 4.45 -11.91
CA SER A 79 19.52 4.35 -10.45
C SER A 79 18.06 4.19 -10.02
N SER A 80 17.11 4.80 -10.74
CA SER A 80 15.68 4.64 -10.47
C SER A 80 15.20 3.23 -10.84
N CYS A 81 15.62 2.72 -12.00
CA CYS A 81 15.33 1.35 -12.45
C CYS A 81 15.82 0.30 -11.44
N LEU A 82 17.04 0.47 -10.93
CA LEU A 82 17.64 -0.41 -9.92
C LEU A 82 16.85 -0.39 -8.60
N LYS A 83 16.41 0.80 -8.15
CA LYS A 83 15.63 0.93 -6.90
C LYS A 83 14.24 0.31 -7.01
N TYR A 84 13.60 0.34 -8.17
CA TYR A 84 12.36 -0.41 -8.41
C TYR A 84 12.61 -1.93 -8.60
N GLY A 85 13.86 -2.38 -8.70
CA GLY A 85 14.21 -3.77 -8.98
C GLY A 85 13.92 -4.22 -10.41
N LEU A 86 13.70 -3.29 -11.35
CA LEU A 86 13.42 -3.59 -12.77
C LEU A 86 14.68 -4.03 -13.53
N MET A 87 15.84 -3.62 -13.02
CA MET A 87 17.14 -3.97 -13.56
C MET A 87 18.10 -4.30 -12.42
N ASP A 88 19.20 -4.95 -12.77
CA ASP A 88 20.32 -5.20 -11.86
C ASP A 88 21.67 -4.96 -12.57
N ARG A 89 22.76 -5.07 -11.81
CA ARG A 89 24.15 -4.96 -12.28
C ARG A 89 24.82 -6.33 -12.24
N PRO A 90 24.87 -7.07 -13.36
CA PRO A 90 25.52 -8.39 -13.40
C PRO A 90 27.05 -8.28 -13.24
N SER A 91 27.64 -7.16 -13.65
CA SER A 91 29.05 -6.83 -13.46
C SER A 91 29.26 -5.32 -13.48
N ALA A 92 30.45 -4.87 -13.06
CA ALA A 92 30.81 -3.45 -13.13
C ALA A 92 30.58 -2.88 -14.55
N GLY A 93 29.87 -1.75 -14.64
CA GLY A 93 29.58 -1.06 -15.91
C GLY A 93 28.50 -1.68 -16.80
N LYS A 94 27.94 -2.84 -16.42
CA LYS A 94 26.85 -3.50 -17.15
C LYS A 94 25.51 -3.40 -16.41
N VAL A 95 24.44 -3.52 -17.18
CA VAL A 95 23.05 -3.61 -16.71
C VAL A 95 22.35 -4.80 -17.37
N SER A 96 21.46 -5.42 -16.61
CA SER A 96 20.59 -6.51 -17.07
C SER A 96 19.16 -6.25 -16.62
N ILE A 97 18.20 -6.84 -17.33
CA ILE A 97 16.79 -6.79 -16.95
C ILE A 97 16.51 -7.96 -16.02
N THR A 98 15.91 -7.68 -14.86
CA THR A 98 15.50 -8.70 -13.90
C THR A 98 14.26 -9.45 -14.39
N ASP A 99 13.96 -10.59 -13.77
CA ASP A 99 12.69 -11.29 -14.02
C ASP A 99 11.48 -10.40 -13.71
N LEU A 100 11.59 -9.55 -12.68
CA LEU A 100 10.57 -8.55 -12.37
C LEU A 100 10.35 -7.57 -13.52
N GLY A 101 11.42 -7.00 -14.08
CA GLY A 101 11.34 -6.10 -15.23
C GLY A 101 10.77 -6.78 -16.47
N ARG A 102 11.10 -8.06 -16.69
CA ARG A 102 10.52 -8.86 -17.78
C ARG A 102 9.03 -9.11 -17.59
N ARG A 103 8.58 -9.47 -16.38
CA ARG A 103 7.15 -9.67 -16.08
C ARG A 103 6.35 -8.38 -16.23
N ALA A 104 6.92 -7.24 -15.84
CA ALA A 104 6.29 -5.93 -15.99
C ALA A 104 6.09 -5.53 -17.47
N LEU A 105 7.02 -5.88 -18.37
CA LEU A 105 7.01 -5.46 -19.77
C LEU A 105 6.50 -6.51 -20.76
N ARG A 106 6.65 -7.79 -20.44
CA ARG A 106 6.30 -8.94 -21.29
C ARG A 106 5.63 -10.04 -20.44
N PRO A 107 4.47 -9.75 -19.83
CA PRO A 107 3.77 -10.71 -18.99
C PRO A 107 3.44 -11.98 -19.78
N GLN A 108 3.66 -13.15 -19.18
CA GLN A 108 3.27 -14.43 -19.78
C GLN A 108 1.87 -14.87 -19.34
N ASN A 109 1.36 -14.29 -18.25
CA ASN A 109 0.06 -14.60 -17.66
C ASN A 109 -0.77 -13.33 -17.44
N PRO A 110 -2.11 -13.40 -17.52
CA PRO A 110 -2.98 -12.27 -17.21
C PRO A 110 -2.72 -11.68 -15.81
N GLY A 111 -2.50 -10.37 -15.76
CA GLY A 111 -2.28 -9.60 -14.53
C GLY A 111 -0.89 -9.72 -13.91
N ASP A 112 0.05 -10.46 -14.54
CA ASP A 112 1.43 -10.55 -14.08
C ASP A 112 2.18 -9.22 -14.23
N ASP A 113 1.82 -8.42 -15.23
CA ASP A 113 2.26 -7.04 -15.43
C ASP A 113 1.93 -6.19 -14.20
N VAL A 114 0.66 -6.16 -13.79
CA VAL A 114 0.20 -5.37 -12.64
C VAL A 114 0.89 -5.83 -11.36
N ARG A 115 0.98 -7.15 -11.13
CA ARG A 115 1.68 -7.70 -9.94
C ARG A 115 3.16 -7.35 -9.94
N ALA A 116 3.82 -7.37 -11.10
CA ALA A 116 5.21 -6.95 -11.21
C ALA A 116 5.40 -5.45 -10.92
N LEU A 117 4.49 -4.59 -11.39
CA LEU A 117 4.52 -3.16 -11.07
C LEU A 117 4.28 -2.89 -9.58
N GLN A 118 3.38 -3.65 -8.94
CA GLN A 118 3.16 -3.58 -7.48
C GLN A 118 4.40 -3.98 -6.70
N GLN A 119 5.01 -5.12 -7.06
CA GLN A 119 6.27 -5.55 -6.43
C GLN A 119 7.39 -4.53 -6.64
N ALA A 120 7.43 -3.87 -7.81
CA ALA A 120 8.41 -2.82 -8.06
C ALA A 120 8.25 -1.63 -7.11
N VAL A 121 7.02 -1.21 -6.81
CA VAL A 121 6.73 -0.17 -5.80
C VAL A 121 7.20 -0.60 -4.41
N LEU A 122 6.95 -1.86 -4.02
CA LEU A 122 7.37 -2.40 -2.73
C LEU A 122 8.90 -2.53 -2.60
N ASN A 123 9.62 -2.69 -3.72
CA ASN A 123 11.09 -2.70 -3.71
C ASN A 123 11.70 -1.30 -3.58
N ALA A 124 10.95 -0.25 -3.93
CA ALA A 124 11.47 1.11 -3.99
C ALA A 124 11.60 1.75 -2.60
N PRO A 125 12.82 2.05 -2.12
CA PRO A 125 13.03 2.56 -0.77
C PRO A 125 12.31 3.90 -0.53
N GLN A 126 11.83 4.12 0.70
CA GLN A 126 10.96 5.23 1.12
C GLN A 126 9.59 5.31 0.43
N ILE A 127 9.47 4.94 -0.85
CA ILE A 127 8.15 4.77 -1.49
C ILE A 127 7.41 3.62 -0.82
N SER A 128 8.08 2.48 -0.61
CA SER A 128 7.58 1.34 0.14
C SER A 128 7.12 1.75 1.55
N ASP A 129 7.96 2.48 2.28
CA ASP A 129 7.68 2.87 3.67
C ASP A 129 6.43 3.76 3.77
N VAL A 130 6.27 4.70 2.84
CA VAL A 130 5.10 5.58 2.77
C VAL A 130 3.86 4.79 2.36
N TYR A 131 3.97 3.91 1.36
CA TYR A 131 2.88 3.03 0.94
C TYR A 131 2.41 2.14 2.10
N GLU A 132 3.33 1.45 2.78
CA GLU A 132 3.03 0.54 3.89
C GLU A 132 2.37 1.27 5.07
N HIS A 133 2.73 2.53 5.31
CA HIS A 133 2.11 3.31 6.37
C HIS A 133 0.64 3.64 6.06
N TYR A 134 0.31 3.95 4.81
CA TYR A 134 -1.02 4.40 4.41
C TYR A 134 -1.87 3.31 3.73
N ARG A 135 -1.35 2.09 3.54
CA ARG A 135 -2.08 1.01 2.86
C ARG A 135 -3.45 0.77 3.53
N GLY A 136 -4.49 0.71 2.72
CA GLY A 136 -5.87 0.58 3.18
C GLY A 136 -6.54 1.88 3.65
N GLU A 137 -5.78 2.97 3.81
CA GLU A 137 -6.26 4.27 4.28
C GLU A 137 -6.35 5.31 3.14
N ASN A 138 -6.96 6.46 3.45
CA ASN A 138 -6.89 7.64 2.59
C ASN A 138 -5.61 8.42 2.91
N LEU A 139 -4.91 8.89 1.87
CA LEU A 139 -3.83 9.86 2.06
C LEU A 139 -4.39 11.12 2.75
N PRO A 140 -3.65 11.68 3.73
CA PRO A 140 -4.04 12.93 4.36
C PRO A 140 -4.14 14.08 3.35
N ASP A 141 -4.83 15.16 3.73
CA ASP A 141 -4.82 16.38 2.92
C ASP A 141 -3.38 16.88 2.72
N ARG A 142 -3.17 17.56 1.59
CA ARG A 142 -1.82 17.90 1.07
C ARG A 142 -0.85 18.41 2.14
N LYS A 143 -1.26 19.39 2.94
CA LYS A 143 -0.43 19.99 4.00
C LYS A 143 -0.01 18.97 5.07
N PHE A 144 -0.90 18.09 5.49
CA PHE A 144 -0.59 17.07 6.49
C PHE A 144 0.30 15.97 5.91
N PHE A 145 0.08 15.62 4.65
CA PHE A 145 0.94 14.65 3.97
C PHE A 145 2.36 15.19 3.79
N GLU A 146 2.53 16.46 3.39
CA GLU A 146 3.84 17.11 3.30
C GLU A 146 4.57 17.12 4.66
N ASN A 147 3.88 17.48 5.74
CA ASN A 147 4.45 17.44 7.09
C ASN A 147 4.86 16.00 7.49
N ALA A 148 4.02 15.00 7.21
CA ALA A 148 4.34 13.61 7.51
C ALA A 148 5.58 13.13 6.73
N LEU A 149 5.71 13.51 5.45
CA LEU A 149 6.87 13.19 4.62
C LEU A 149 8.17 13.77 5.20
N GLU A 150 8.12 15.00 5.72
CA GLU A 150 9.27 15.63 6.38
C GLU A 150 9.57 15.00 7.75
N ASP A 151 8.58 14.96 8.63
CA ASP A 151 8.77 14.63 10.04
C ASP A 151 8.97 13.14 10.27
N LYS A 152 8.19 12.30 9.59
CA LYS A 152 8.20 10.84 9.79
C LYS A 152 9.12 10.14 8.80
N PHE A 153 8.96 10.45 7.50
CA PHE A 153 9.69 9.75 6.44
C PHE A 153 11.04 10.40 6.08
N LYS A 154 11.35 11.53 6.71
CA LYS A 154 12.63 12.25 6.57
C LYS A 154 12.94 12.62 5.11
N VAL A 155 11.89 12.91 4.33
CA VAL A 155 12.03 13.46 2.98
C VAL A 155 12.46 14.92 3.12
N PRO A 156 13.58 15.36 2.51
CA PRO A 156 14.01 16.75 2.61
C PRO A 156 12.96 17.73 2.09
N ALA A 157 12.72 18.83 2.80
CA ALA A 157 11.70 19.82 2.47
C ALA A 157 11.75 20.31 1.01
N ASP A 158 12.95 20.53 0.47
CA ASP A 158 13.17 20.98 -0.91
C ASP A 158 12.89 19.88 -1.97
N LYS A 159 12.58 18.67 -1.54
CA LYS A 159 12.31 17.49 -2.37
C LYS A 159 10.91 16.93 -2.20
N ILE A 160 10.10 17.45 -1.27
CA ILE A 160 8.77 16.91 -0.98
C ILE A 160 7.85 16.95 -2.21
N SER A 161 7.79 18.07 -2.92
CA SER A 161 6.93 18.20 -4.11
C SER A 161 7.30 17.17 -5.19
N ASP A 162 8.60 17.01 -5.48
CA ASP A 162 9.11 16.00 -6.40
C ASP A 162 8.76 14.58 -5.93
N PHE A 163 8.96 14.30 -4.63
CA PHE A 163 8.68 12.99 -4.05
C PHE A 163 7.20 12.63 -4.21
N ILE A 164 6.28 13.54 -3.89
CA ILE A 164 4.84 13.28 -4.00
C ILE A 164 4.46 12.98 -5.45
N GLY A 165 4.99 13.74 -6.41
CA GLY A 165 4.75 13.48 -7.83
C GLY A 165 5.24 12.10 -8.27
N ILE A 166 6.42 11.68 -7.81
CA ILE A 166 6.97 10.34 -8.08
C ILE A 166 6.12 9.26 -7.42
N PHE A 167 5.77 9.44 -6.14
CA PHE A 167 4.99 8.51 -5.34
C PHE A 167 3.61 8.25 -5.95
N GLU A 168 2.82 9.30 -6.17
CA GLU A 168 1.45 9.18 -6.69
C GLU A 168 1.43 8.54 -8.09
N GLN A 169 2.32 8.98 -9.00
CA GLN A 169 2.39 8.42 -10.35
C GLN A 169 2.85 6.96 -10.36
N SER A 170 3.77 6.57 -9.47
CA SER A 170 4.21 5.19 -9.33
C SER A 170 3.10 4.28 -8.78
N LEU A 171 2.37 4.74 -7.75
CA LEU A 171 1.25 3.99 -7.20
C LEU A 171 0.09 3.90 -8.20
N GLU A 172 -0.17 4.96 -8.98
CA GLU A 172 -1.19 4.94 -10.06
C GLU A 172 -0.84 3.88 -11.12
N ALA A 173 0.41 3.87 -11.59
CA ALA A 173 0.90 2.89 -12.56
C ALA A 173 0.78 1.44 -12.05
N ALA A 174 1.00 1.22 -10.74
CA ALA A 174 0.86 -0.07 -10.08
C ALA A 174 -0.58 -0.41 -9.65
N LYS A 175 -1.56 0.45 -9.94
CA LYS A 175 -2.96 0.31 -9.48
C LYS A 175 -3.08 0.17 -7.95
N LEU A 176 -2.24 0.90 -7.23
CA LEU A 176 -2.17 0.93 -5.76
C LEU A 176 -2.91 2.11 -5.14
N ILE A 177 -3.54 2.97 -5.95
CA ILE A 177 -4.38 4.06 -5.48
C ILE A 177 -5.69 4.15 -6.25
N GLN A 178 -6.72 4.66 -5.59
CA GLN A 178 -7.99 5.03 -6.19
C GLN A 178 -8.34 6.47 -5.82
N LYS A 179 -8.77 7.26 -6.80
CA LYS A 179 -9.26 8.63 -6.59
C LYS A 179 -10.78 8.57 -6.36
N VAL A 180 -11.23 8.95 -5.16
CA VAL A 180 -12.66 8.99 -4.77
C VAL A 180 -12.94 10.35 -4.15
N ASP A 181 -13.92 11.09 -4.67
CA ASP A 181 -14.37 12.38 -4.13
C ASP A 181 -13.23 13.33 -3.73
N ASN A 182 -12.26 13.48 -4.63
CA ASN A 182 -11.08 14.34 -4.46
C ASN A 182 -10.05 13.88 -3.41
N ARG A 183 -10.19 12.67 -2.86
CA ARG A 183 -9.23 12.00 -1.97
C ARG A 183 -8.55 10.84 -2.69
N ILE A 184 -7.33 10.53 -2.26
CA ILE A 184 -6.56 9.39 -2.78
C ILE A 184 -6.58 8.30 -1.73
N ARG A 185 -7.21 7.16 -2.04
CA ARG A 185 -7.19 5.96 -1.21
C ARG A 185 -6.07 5.03 -1.65
N VAL A 186 -5.23 4.59 -0.71
CA VAL A 186 -4.18 3.59 -0.98
C VAL A 186 -4.77 2.19 -0.85
N ILE A 187 -4.61 1.39 -1.89
CA ILE A 187 -5.12 0.02 -2.00
C ILE A 187 -4.09 -0.91 -1.38
N ASP A 188 -4.53 -1.77 -0.48
CA ASP A 188 -3.68 -2.86 0.03
C ASP A 188 -3.69 -4.04 -0.95
N VAL A 189 -2.51 -4.38 -1.48
CA VAL A 189 -2.29 -5.52 -2.36
C VAL A 189 -1.27 -6.52 -1.80
N THR A 190 -0.86 -6.35 -0.54
CA THR A 190 0.18 -7.20 0.08
C THR A 190 -0.25 -8.66 0.26
N GLU A 191 -1.50 -8.99 -0.07
CA GLU A 191 -2.02 -10.35 -0.17
C GLU A 191 -1.90 -10.97 -1.60
N ALA A 192 -1.10 -10.41 -2.52
CA ALA A 192 -1.07 -10.83 -3.94
C ALA A 192 0.33 -11.11 -4.55
N VAL A 193 1.30 -11.59 -3.77
CA VAL A 193 2.56 -12.15 -4.31
C VAL A 193 2.33 -13.62 -4.73
N PRO A 194 2.61 -14.04 -5.98
CA PRO A 194 2.25 -15.38 -6.48
C PRO A 194 3.10 -16.50 -5.87
N GLY A 195 2.42 -17.52 -5.33
CA GLY A 195 3.02 -18.73 -4.79
C GLY A 195 2.05 -19.75 -4.18
N GLN A 196 0.75 -19.43 -4.02
CA GLN A 196 -0.24 -20.43 -3.57
C GLN A 196 -1.48 -20.53 -4.47
N PRO A 197 -2.05 -21.74 -4.62
CA PRO A 197 -3.28 -22.00 -5.38
C PRO A 197 -4.56 -21.78 -4.55
N GLU A 198 -5.70 -21.68 -5.23
CA GLU A 198 -7.09 -21.80 -4.73
C GLU A 198 -7.73 -20.64 -3.95
N GLU A 199 -6.99 -19.65 -3.45
CA GLU A 199 -7.58 -18.51 -2.70
C GLU A 199 -8.28 -17.45 -3.58
N GLN A 200 -8.00 -17.47 -4.90
CA GLN A 200 -8.58 -16.55 -5.88
C GLN A 200 -10.08 -16.77 -6.13
N ARG A 201 -10.68 -17.81 -5.54
CA ARG A 201 -12.14 -18.00 -5.55
C ARG A 201 -12.84 -17.20 -4.44
N LEU A 202 -12.18 -16.97 -3.30
CA LEU A 202 -12.75 -16.35 -2.11
C LEU A 202 -12.85 -14.81 -2.24
N LYS A 203 -11.83 -14.14 -2.79
CA LYS A 203 -11.83 -12.66 -2.96
C LYS A 203 -12.75 -12.16 -4.08
N LYS A 204 -13.23 -13.05 -4.96
CA LYS A 204 -14.23 -12.72 -5.97
C LYS A 204 -15.66 -12.87 -5.45
N ILE A 205 -15.86 -13.50 -4.29
CA ILE A 205 -17.17 -13.56 -3.65
C ILE A 205 -17.43 -12.27 -2.89
N SER A 206 -16.45 -11.73 -2.16
CA SER A 206 -16.58 -10.49 -1.37
C SER A 206 -16.84 -9.24 -2.20
N LYS A 207 -16.08 -9.02 -3.27
CA LYS A 207 -16.16 -7.75 -4.02
C LYS A 207 -17.41 -7.56 -4.88
N ASP A 208 -18.20 -8.61 -5.09
CA ASP A 208 -19.44 -8.59 -5.88
C ASP A 208 -20.70 -8.87 -5.05
N VAL A 209 -20.60 -8.86 -3.71
CA VAL A 209 -21.78 -8.93 -2.85
C VAL A 209 -22.52 -7.59 -2.86
N LYS A 210 -23.47 -7.44 -3.79
CA LYS A 210 -24.54 -6.45 -3.62
C LYS A 210 -25.38 -6.88 -2.42
N VAL A 211 -25.14 -6.27 -1.27
CA VAL A 211 -25.99 -6.41 -0.08
C VAL A 211 -27.32 -5.73 -0.39
N ALA A 212 -28.42 -6.46 -0.26
CA ALA A 212 -29.78 -5.92 -0.35
C ALA A 212 -30.38 -5.75 1.05
N SER A 213 -31.35 -4.83 1.18
CA SER A 213 -32.13 -4.70 2.41
C SER A 213 -32.88 -6.01 2.69
N GLY A 214 -32.60 -6.63 3.84
CA GLY A 214 -33.17 -7.92 4.25
C GLY A 214 -32.21 -9.12 4.20
N ASP A 215 -31.00 -8.95 3.66
CA ASP A 215 -29.92 -9.95 3.81
C ASP A 215 -29.51 -10.08 5.29
N SER A 216 -29.15 -11.28 5.75
CA SER A 216 -28.76 -11.50 7.16
C SER A 216 -27.23 -11.49 7.36
N CYS A 217 -26.81 -11.05 8.54
CA CYS A 217 -25.42 -11.11 9.00
C CYS A 217 -25.32 -11.97 10.26
N PHE A 218 -24.55 -13.06 10.20
CA PHE A 218 -24.38 -13.97 11.34
C PHE A 218 -23.17 -13.59 12.18
N VAL A 219 -23.35 -13.49 13.50
CA VAL A 219 -22.32 -13.07 14.45
C VAL A 219 -21.83 -14.29 15.25
N MET A 220 -20.57 -14.63 15.02
CA MET A 220 -19.81 -15.67 15.72
C MET A 220 -19.03 -14.99 16.84
N MET A 221 -19.46 -15.15 18.09
CA MET A 221 -18.86 -14.45 19.23
C MET A 221 -19.00 -15.23 20.55
N PRO A 222 -18.15 -14.94 21.54
CA PRO A 222 -18.35 -15.43 22.90
C PRO A 222 -19.66 -14.92 23.50
N PHE A 223 -20.41 -15.79 24.18
CA PHE A 223 -21.64 -15.42 24.89
C PHE A 223 -21.40 -14.80 26.27
N ALA A 224 -20.27 -15.15 26.90
CA ALA A 224 -19.97 -14.70 28.24
C ALA A 224 -19.56 -13.22 28.25
N ASP A 225 -20.00 -12.51 29.30
CA ASP A 225 -19.54 -11.16 29.55
C ASP A 225 -18.03 -11.11 29.85
N PRO A 226 -17.34 -10.01 29.49
CA PRO A 226 -17.91 -8.75 28.99
C PRO A 226 -18.25 -8.72 27.49
N ILE A 227 -17.73 -9.67 26.71
CA ILE A 227 -17.83 -9.69 25.24
C ILE A 227 -19.27 -9.99 24.80
N GLY A 228 -20.00 -10.86 25.50
CA GLY A 228 -21.39 -11.18 25.22
C GLY A 228 -22.29 -9.95 25.09
N SER A 229 -22.10 -8.96 25.98
CA SER A 229 -22.82 -7.68 25.93
C SER A 229 -22.53 -6.81 24.69
N TYR A 230 -21.47 -7.11 23.93
CA TYR A 230 -21.13 -6.35 22.72
C TYR A 230 -22.10 -6.64 21.58
N TYR A 231 -22.85 -7.74 21.63
CA TYR A 231 -23.85 -8.03 20.60
C TYR A 231 -24.86 -6.90 20.46
N GLU A 232 -25.59 -6.61 21.54
CA GLU A 232 -26.65 -5.57 21.56
C GLU A 232 -26.07 -4.16 21.44
N LYS A 233 -24.86 -3.93 21.98
CA LYS A 233 -24.24 -2.61 22.05
C LYS A 233 -23.48 -2.21 20.80
N ILE A 234 -22.93 -3.19 20.06
CA ILE A 234 -21.98 -2.96 18.96
C ILE A 234 -22.46 -3.66 17.69
N TYR A 235 -22.56 -4.98 17.72
CA TYR A 235 -22.74 -5.76 16.50
C TYR A 235 -24.13 -5.58 15.89
N GLU A 236 -25.18 -5.65 16.69
CA GLU A 236 -26.56 -5.44 16.24
C GLU A 236 -26.75 -4.03 15.65
N PRO A 237 -26.32 -2.93 16.30
CA PRO A 237 -26.34 -1.59 15.69
C PRO A 237 -25.52 -1.48 14.40
N ALA A 238 -24.32 -2.07 14.35
CA ALA A 238 -23.43 -1.99 13.19
C ALA A 238 -24.03 -2.70 11.95
N ILE A 239 -24.61 -3.88 12.18
CA ILE A 239 -25.25 -4.69 11.14
C ILE A 239 -26.51 -4.00 10.63
N LYS A 240 -27.37 -3.50 11.52
CA LYS A 240 -28.56 -2.72 11.13
C LYS A 240 -28.18 -1.45 10.39
N LYS A 241 -27.11 -0.76 10.79
CA LYS A 241 -26.58 0.41 10.09
C LYS A 241 -26.09 0.07 8.67
N ALA A 242 -25.60 -1.15 8.44
CA ALA A 242 -25.25 -1.65 7.12
C ALA A 242 -26.49 -2.12 6.30
N GLY A 243 -27.69 -2.15 6.89
CA GLY A 243 -28.92 -2.54 6.22
C GLY A 243 -29.21 -4.05 6.19
N LEU A 244 -28.51 -4.83 7.02
CA LEU A 244 -28.71 -6.28 7.16
C LEU A 244 -29.47 -6.62 8.46
N GLU A 245 -30.03 -7.83 8.51
CA GLU A 245 -30.64 -8.40 9.69
C GLU A 245 -29.59 -9.12 10.56
N PRO A 246 -29.33 -8.69 11.80
CA PRO A 246 -28.38 -9.34 12.69
C PRO A 246 -28.92 -10.67 13.20
N VAL A 247 -28.09 -11.70 13.13
CA VAL A 247 -28.39 -13.04 13.64
C VAL A 247 -27.24 -13.48 14.54
N ARG A 248 -27.57 -13.97 15.73
CA ARG A 248 -26.64 -14.69 16.60
C ARG A 248 -27.32 -16.00 16.99
N ALA A 249 -26.56 -17.08 17.16
CA ALA A 249 -27.13 -18.28 17.74
C ALA A 249 -27.56 -17.98 19.18
N ASP A 250 -28.79 -18.28 19.57
CA ASP A 250 -29.24 -18.06 20.95
C ASP A 250 -28.82 -19.23 21.85
N ASN A 251 -28.51 -18.91 23.11
CA ASN A 251 -28.01 -19.87 24.10
C ASN A 251 -29.09 -20.85 24.61
N ASP A 252 -30.37 -20.62 24.29
CA ASP A 252 -31.53 -21.30 24.91
C ASP A 252 -31.84 -22.70 24.38
N ILE A 253 -30.95 -23.33 23.60
CA ILE A 253 -31.23 -24.60 22.92
C ILE A 253 -30.17 -25.64 23.29
N PHE A 254 -30.19 -26.06 24.56
CA PHE A 254 -29.35 -27.13 25.13
C PHE A 254 -29.69 -28.52 24.56
N GLY A 255 -29.33 -28.75 23.30
CA GLY A 255 -29.26 -30.07 22.69
C GLY A 255 -28.05 -30.10 21.76
N THR A 256 -27.03 -30.89 22.10
CA THR A 256 -25.72 -30.94 21.43
C THR A 256 -25.79 -31.20 19.92
N GLY A 257 -26.90 -31.75 19.40
CA GLY A 257 -27.15 -31.89 17.96
C GLY A 257 -27.78 -30.66 17.28
N LYS A 258 -28.64 -29.89 17.97
CA LYS A 258 -29.39 -28.76 17.38
C LYS A 258 -28.56 -27.49 17.26
N ILE A 259 -27.60 -27.28 18.16
CA ILE A 259 -26.72 -26.10 18.16
C ILE A 259 -25.87 -26.08 16.89
N MET A 260 -25.29 -27.22 16.54
CA MET A 260 -24.48 -27.36 15.33
C MET A 260 -25.30 -27.15 14.05
N ASP A 261 -26.53 -27.67 14.00
CA ASP A 261 -27.43 -27.44 12.88
C ASP A 261 -27.84 -25.96 12.75
N GLN A 262 -28.02 -25.26 13.86
CA GLN A 262 -28.35 -23.83 13.89
C GLN A 262 -27.17 -22.95 13.51
N ILE A 263 -25.98 -23.25 14.01
CA ILE A 263 -24.73 -22.60 13.59
C ILE A 263 -24.52 -22.83 12.10
N TRP A 264 -24.63 -24.07 11.63
CA TRP A 264 -24.49 -24.40 10.21
C TRP A 264 -25.52 -23.67 9.35
N SER A 265 -26.79 -23.69 9.77
CA SER A 265 -27.88 -22.99 9.06
C SER A 265 -27.68 -21.48 9.07
N GLY A 266 -27.25 -20.90 10.21
CA GLY A 266 -26.96 -19.48 10.37
C GLY A 266 -25.81 -19.04 9.48
N ILE A 267 -24.69 -19.77 9.51
CA ILE A 267 -23.54 -19.54 8.61
C ILE A 267 -24.01 -19.65 7.16
N ASN A 268 -24.75 -20.70 6.80
CA ASN A 268 -25.12 -20.95 5.40
C ASN A 268 -26.15 -19.92 4.87
N ALA A 269 -27.11 -19.50 5.70
CA ALA A 269 -28.13 -18.53 5.32
C ALA A 269 -27.59 -17.09 5.28
N ALA A 270 -26.58 -16.77 6.09
CA ALA A 270 -26.06 -15.42 6.18
C ALA A 270 -25.33 -14.98 4.91
N ARG A 271 -25.53 -13.73 4.55
CA ARG A 271 -24.84 -13.10 3.42
C ARG A 271 -23.40 -12.77 3.76
N VAL A 272 -23.20 -12.25 4.98
CA VAL A 272 -21.91 -11.86 5.57
C VAL A 272 -21.84 -12.39 7.00
N LEU A 273 -20.65 -12.65 7.51
CA LEU A 273 -20.43 -13.03 8.90
C LEU A 273 -19.54 -12.02 9.62
N VAL A 274 -19.68 -11.95 10.94
CA VAL A 274 -18.76 -11.23 11.83
C VAL A 274 -18.19 -12.24 12.82
N ALA A 275 -16.87 -12.25 13.01
CA ALA A 275 -16.19 -13.13 13.97
C ALA A 275 -15.44 -12.31 15.02
N GLU A 276 -15.82 -12.47 16.29
CA GLU A 276 -15.17 -11.83 17.44
C GLU A 276 -14.12 -12.77 18.05
N LEU A 277 -12.85 -12.48 17.80
CA LEU A 277 -11.72 -13.34 18.13
C LEU A 277 -11.12 -13.04 19.51
N THR A 278 -11.56 -11.97 20.18
CA THR A 278 -11.05 -11.57 21.50
C THR A 278 -11.11 -12.74 22.49
N SER A 279 -10.06 -12.90 23.30
CA SER A 279 -9.87 -14.01 24.25
C SER A 279 -9.72 -15.41 23.63
N ARG A 280 -9.57 -15.51 22.30
CA ARG A 280 -9.29 -16.76 21.58
C ARG A 280 -10.31 -17.87 21.84
N ASN A 281 -11.61 -17.57 21.78
CA ASN A 281 -12.66 -18.54 22.05
C ASN A 281 -12.62 -19.72 21.04
N PRO A 282 -12.43 -20.98 21.47
CA PRO A 282 -12.32 -22.13 20.57
C PRO A 282 -13.55 -22.36 19.68
N ASN A 283 -14.76 -22.04 20.18
CA ASN A 283 -15.99 -22.22 19.42
C ASN A 283 -16.04 -21.25 18.24
N VAL A 284 -15.66 -19.98 18.46
CA VAL A 284 -15.62 -18.98 17.39
C VAL A 284 -14.63 -19.39 16.30
N PHE A 285 -13.47 -19.95 16.65
CA PHE A 285 -12.52 -20.45 15.64
C PHE A 285 -13.05 -21.68 14.88
N TYR A 286 -13.78 -22.55 15.56
CA TYR A 286 -14.42 -23.70 14.91
C TYR A 286 -15.47 -23.23 13.89
N GLU A 287 -16.35 -22.30 14.27
CA GLU A 287 -17.35 -21.68 13.38
C GLU A 287 -16.69 -20.91 12.23
N LEU A 288 -15.60 -20.18 12.50
CA LEU A 288 -14.81 -19.50 11.49
C LEU A 288 -14.20 -20.48 10.47
N GLY A 289 -13.69 -21.62 10.94
CA GLY A 289 -13.20 -22.69 10.07
C GLY A 289 -14.31 -23.23 9.15
N LEU A 290 -15.53 -23.41 9.66
CA LEU A 290 -16.69 -23.80 8.85
C LEU A 290 -17.05 -22.72 7.82
N ALA A 291 -17.07 -21.45 8.23
CA ALA A 291 -17.34 -20.33 7.33
C ALA A 291 -16.31 -20.22 6.19
N HIS A 292 -15.02 -20.44 6.50
CA HIS A 292 -13.95 -20.49 5.51
C HIS A 292 -14.12 -21.66 4.54
N ALA A 293 -14.45 -22.86 5.03
CA ALA A 293 -14.72 -24.03 4.20
C ALA A 293 -15.90 -23.79 3.23
N LEU A 294 -16.92 -23.04 3.68
CA LEU A 294 -18.08 -22.64 2.88
C LEU A 294 -17.85 -21.40 2.01
N GLN A 295 -16.64 -20.84 2.04
CA GLN A 295 -16.26 -19.66 1.27
C GLN A 295 -17.13 -18.43 1.55
N LYS A 296 -17.57 -18.27 2.80
CA LYS A 296 -18.40 -17.15 3.20
C LYS A 296 -17.56 -15.91 3.50
N PRO A 297 -18.03 -14.70 3.18
CA PRO A 297 -17.35 -13.47 3.55
C PRO A 297 -17.46 -13.23 5.07
N VAL A 298 -16.32 -13.01 5.73
CA VAL A 298 -16.24 -12.82 7.18
C VAL A 298 -15.48 -11.55 7.53
N VAL A 299 -16.08 -10.71 8.38
CA VAL A 299 -15.43 -9.56 9.02
C VAL A 299 -14.84 -10.02 10.35
N LEU A 300 -13.51 -10.00 10.46
CA LEU A 300 -12.81 -10.38 11.69
C LEU A 300 -12.66 -9.17 12.62
N VAL A 301 -12.89 -9.38 13.92
CA VAL A 301 -12.77 -8.37 14.97
C VAL A 301 -11.95 -8.94 16.13
N ALA A 302 -11.07 -8.13 16.72
CA ALA A 302 -10.31 -8.51 17.91
C ALA A 302 -9.96 -7.29 18.76
N GLY A 303 -9.91 -7.47 20.09
CA GLY A 303 -9.47 -6.45 21.04
C GLY A 303 -7.96 -6.26 21.07
N ALA A 304 -7.20 -7.29 20.65
CA ALA A 304 -5.74 -7.27 20.65
C ALA A 304 -5.15 -8.17 19.54
N GLU A 305 -3.93 -7.87 19.09
CA GLU A 305 -3.29 -8.62 18.00
C GLU A 305 -2.90 -10.04 18.42
N GLU A 306 -2.59 -10.22 19.70
CA GLU A 306 -2.34 -11.52 20.30
C GLU A 306 -3.56 -12.43 20.25
N ASP A 307 -4.78 -11.92 20.17
CA ASP A 307 -5.98 -12.76 20.07
C ASP A 307 -6.14 -13.40 18.68
N VAL A 308 -5.36 -12.96 17.69
CA VAL A 308 -5.42 -13.44 16.31
C VAL A 308 -4.32 -14.49 16.06
N PRO A 309 -4.68 -15.77 15.82
CA PRO A 309 -3.74 -16.81 15.39
C PRO A 309 -2.95 -16.39 14.14
N PHE A 310 -1.71 -16.86 14.02
CA PHE A 310 -0.84 -16.54 12.88
C PHE A 310 -1.51 -16.81 11.54
N ASP A 311 -2.26 -17.92 11.43
CA ASP A 311 -2.99 -18.32 10.23
C ASP A 311 -4.11 -17.35 9.83
N LEU A 312 -4.55 -16.43 10.71
CA LEU A 312 -5.59 -15.44 10.41
C LEU A 312 -5.04 -14.02 10.25
N LYS A 313 -3.76 -13.78 10.59
CA LYS A 313 -3.15 -12.44 10.55
C LYS A 313 -3.04 -11.84 9.15
N HIS A 314 -3.09 -12.68 8.12
CA HIS A 314 -3.09 -12.26 6.73
C HIS A 314 -4.47 -11.78 6.25
N ILE A 315 -5.53 -12.03 7.02
CA ILE A 315 -6.88 -11.56 6.76
C ILE A 315 -7.06 -10.22 7.47
N ARG A 316 -7.80 -9.29 6.86
CA ARG A 316 -8.12 -8.01 7.49
C ARG A 316 -8.88 -8.20 8.81
N VAL A 317 -8.29 -7.73 9.91
CA VAL A 317 -8.91 -7.72 11.24
C VAL A 317 -9.18 -6.29 11.69
N ILE A 318 -10.37 -6.04 12.23
CA ILE A 318 -10.74 -4.79 12.88
C ILE A 318 -10.31 -4.86 14.34
N TYR A 319 -9.35 -4.01 14.70
CA TYR A 319 -8.92 -3.86 16.09
C TYR A 319 -9.69 -2.74 16.82
N TYR A 320 -10.09 -3.01 18.06
CA TYR A 320 -10.66 -2.03 18.98
C TYR A 320 -9.83 -1.91 20.26
N ASN A 321 -9.76 -0.70 20.81
CA ASN A 321 -8.97 -0.42 22.01
C ASN A 321 -9.89 0.14 23.11
N MET A 322 -10.12 -0.64 24.15
CA MET A 322 -11.03 -0.27 25.25
C MET A 322 -10.57 0.93 26.09
N THR A 323 -9.32 1.38 25.95
CA THR A 323 -8.82 2.59 26.62
C THR A 323 -9.34 3.89 26.00
N ASP A 324 -9.84 3.84 24.77
CA ASP A 324 -10.44 4.97 24.08
C ASP A 324 -11.91 5.13 24.51
N PRO A 325 -12.34 6.26 25.10
CA PRO A 325 -13.73 6.43 25.55
C PRO A 325 -14.79 6.31 24.45
N PHE A 326 -14.38 6.42 23.17
CA PHE A 326 -15.27 6.29 22.01
C PHE A 326 -15.09 4.97 21.25
N TRP A 327 -14.38 3.99 21.82
CA TRP A 327 -14.04 2.73 21.16
C TRP A 327 -15.27 2.00 20.60
N GLY A 328 -16.38 1.99 21.37
CA GLY A 328 -17.61 1.30 20.97
C GLY A 328 -18.23 1.89 19.71
N GLN A 329 -18.38 3.21 19.65
CA GLN A 329 -18.92 3.89 18.47
C GLN A 329 -18.00 3.71 17.25
N LYS A 330 -16.68 3.82 17.45
CA LYS A 330 -15.70 3.57 16.38
C LYS A 330 -15.79 2.14 15.86
N LEU A 331 -16.01 1.16 16.75
CA LEU A 331 -16.16 -0.23 16.35
C LEU A 331 -17.45 -0.46 15.56
N VAL A 332 -18.56 0.15 15.99
CA VAL A 332 -19.84 0.13 15.24
C VAL A 332 -19.64 0.63 13.80
N ASP A 333 -18.97 1.78 13.65
CA ASP A 333 -18.75 2.38 12.35
C ASP A 333 -17.84 1.51 11.46
N LYS A 334 -16.72 1.04 12.02
CA LYS A 334 -15.79 0.16 11.30
C LYS A 334 -16.45 -1.14 10.86
N VAL A 335 -17.20 -1.81 11.74
CA VAL A 335 -17.88 -3.07 11.42
C VAL A 335 -18.91 -2.83 10.31
N SER A 336 -19.73 -1.78 10.43
CA SER A 336 -20.74 -1.42 9.43
C SER A 336 -20.13 -1.15 8.05
N GLU A 337 -19.06 -0.36 7.99
CA GLU A 337 -18.34 -0.08 6.73
C GLU A 337 -17.71 -1.35 6.13
N ASN A 338 -17.18 -2.24 6.96
CA ASN A 338 -16.56 -3.46 6.48
C ASN A 338 -17.60 -4.44 5.95
N ILE A 339 -18.76 -4.60 6.59
CA ILE A 339 -19.86 -5.44 6.11
C ILE A 339 -20.30 -5.03 4.70
N LEU A 340 -20.40 -3.72 4.43
CA LEU A 340 -20.76 -3.21 3.10
C LEU A 340 -19.69 -3.45 2.03
N SER A 341 -18.46 -3.78 2.43
CA SER A 341 -17.32 -4.04 1.55
C SER A 341 -16.85 -5.50 1.55
N ALA A 342 -17.53 -6.35 2.32
CA ALA A 342 -17.12 -7.72 2.67
C ALA A 342 -17.50 -8.77 1.64
#